data_AF-A0AAD9JKV5-F1
#
_entry.id   AF-A0AAD9JKV5-F1
#
_cell.length_a   1.000
_cell.length_b   1.000
_cell.length_c   1.000
_cell.angle_alpha   90.00
_cell.angle_beta   90.00
_cell.angle_gamma   90.00
#
_symmetry.space_group_name_H-M   'P 1'
#
loop_
_entity.id
_entity.type
_entity.pdbx_description
1 polymer ?
#
loop_
_entity_poly.entity_id
_entity_poly.type
_entity_poly.pdbx_seq_one_letter_code
_entity_poly.pdbx_strand_id
1 'polypeptide(L)'
;MVHIRWTCSAAICGRLRQRLQQEWFMLKLSYWSLVYNSLATCSCFNVIDIIIQPLFWIIDHVIRYTGPEVAQVVSICKVCIAPKPPRTHHCSVCQKCVLKMDHHCPWLNNCVGFYNHRYFFLFSVYMCAAAFYVSIITYPLFAIVTGSNTVTSNIHNLPSLCHRHWGQQGDLQSTSPTLSLPSSLGATR
;
A
#
# COMPACT_ATOMS: atom_id res chain seq x y z
N MET A 1 -3.61 -45.64 -42.31
CA MET A 1 -2.34 -45.06 -41.81
C MET A 1 -2.58 -43.56 -41.62
N VAL A 2 -2.77 -43.09 -40.39
CA VAL A 2 -3.08 -41.67 -40.10
C VAL A 2 -1.77 -40.94 -39.87
N HIS A 3 -1.41 -40.02 -40.77
CA HIS A 3 -0.25 -39.15 -40.59
C HIS A 3 -0.64 -37.96 -39.69
N ILE A 4 -0.22 -37.99 -38.43
CA ILE A 4 -0.33 -36.85 -37.51
C ILE A 4 0.78 -35.86 -37.85
N ARG A 5 0.40 -34.66 -38.31
CA ARG A 5 1.33 -33.58 -38.64
C ARG A 5 1.36 -32.58 -37.48
N TRP A 6 2.45 -32.56 -36.72
CA TRP A 6 2.67 -31.60 -35.65
C TRP A 6 3.02 -30.24 -36.25
N THR A 7 2.14 -29.25 -36.13
CA THR A 7 2.49 -27.85 -36.41
C THR A 7 2.78 -27.14 -35.09
N CYS A 8 4.02 -26.71 -34.88
CA CYS A 8 4.38 -25.91 -33.72
C CYS A 8 3.73 -24.53 -33.88
N SER A 9 2.64 -24.28 -33.16
CA SER A 9 1.93 -23.00 -33.23
C SER A 9 2.82 -21.89 -32.64
N ALA A 10 2.96 -20.77 -33.35
CA ALA A 10 3.75 -19.60 -32.92
C ALA A 10 3.39 -19.11 -31.50
N ALA A 11 2.15 -19.37 -31.05
CA ALA A 11 1.68 -19.09 -29.69
C ALA A 11 2.37 -19.93 -28.60
N ILE A 12 2.82 -21.15 -28.91
CA ILE A 12 3.58 -22.01 -27.99
C ILE A 12 5.02 -21.49 -27.89
N CYS A 13 5.63 -21.12 -29.02
CA CYS A 13 6.97 -20.53 -29.06
C CYS A 13 7.03 -19.19 -28.32
N GLY A 14 5.99 -18.34 -28.46
CA GLY A 14 5.88 -17.08 -27.73
C GLY A 14 5.76 -17.25 -26.20
N ARG A 15 4.96 -18.22 -25.75
CA ARG A 15 4.83 -18.55 -24.31
C ARG A 15 6.11 -19.14 -23.74
N LEU A 16 6.81 -19.97 -24.50
CA LEU A 16 8.11 -20.51 -24.09
C LEU A 16 9.15 -19.40 -23.97
N ARG A 17 9.18 -18.47 -24.93
CA ARG A 17 10.07 -17.29 -24.89
C ARG A 17 9.80 -16.39 -23.68
N GLN A 18 8.54 -16.10 -23.39
CA GLN A 18 8.16 -15.32 -22.21
C GLN A 18 8.56 -16.01 -20.91
N ARG A 19 8.40 -17.33 -20.81
CA ARG A 19 8.86 -18.11 -19.65
C ARG A 19 10.37 -18.07 -19.52
N LEU A 20 11.12 -18.33 -20.60
CA LEU A 20 12.58 -18.24 -20.58
C LEU A 20 13.08 -16.84 -20.19
N GLN A 21 12.38 -15.78 -20.63
CA GLN A 21 12.70 -14.41 -20.22
C GLN A 21 12.42 -14.15 -18.73
N GLN A 22 11.33 -14.71 -18.19
CA GLN A 22 11.02 -14.63 -16.76
C GLN A 22 12.02 -15.40 -15.91
N GLU A 23 12.36 -16.64 -16.29
CA GLU A 23 13.37 -17.44 -15.62
C GLU A 23 14.74 -16.75 -15.65
N TRP A 24 15.13 -16.19 -16.80
CA TRP A 24 16.38 -15.43 -16.93
C TRP A 24 16.40 -14.16 -16.07
N PHE A 25 15.28 -13.44 -15.98
CA PHE A 25 15.15 -12.27 -15.12
C PHE A 25 15.31 -12.64 -13.63
N MET A 26 14.67 -13.74 -13.20
CA MET A 26 14.76 -14.22 -11.81
C MET A 26 16.15 -14.76 -11.47
N LEU A 27 16.79 -15.49 -12.40
CA LEU A 27 18.19 -15.92 -12.27
C LEU A 27 19.14 -14.73 -12.15
N LYS A 28 18.95 -13.70 -12.98
CA LYS A 28 19.74 -12.47 -12.94
C LYS A 28 19.56 -11.75 -11.60
N LEU A 29 18.32 -11.60 -11.12
CA LEU A 29 18.04 -10.95 -9.82
C LEU A 29 18.67 -11.72 -8.65
N SER A 30 18.60 -13.05 -8.69
CA SER A 30 19.22 -13.93 -7.70
C SER A 30 20.75 -13.81 -7.71
N TYR A 31 21.37 -13.81 -8.90
CA TYR A 31 22.81 -13.60 -9.07
C TYR A 31 23.27 -12.25 -8.51
N TRP A 32 22.57 -11.15 -8.84
CA TRP A 32 22.90 -9.84 -8.29
C TRP A 32 22.71 -9.80 -6.78
N SER A 33 21.64 -10.40 -6.26
CA SER A 33 21.43 -10.51 -4.81
C SER A 33 22.55 -11.27 -4.11
N LEU A 34 23.04 -12.37 -4.70
CA LEU A 34 24.18 -13.15 -4.19
C LEU A 34 25.49 -12.35 -4.20
N VAL A 35 25.74 -11.61 -5.28
CA VAL A 35 26.93 -10.73 -5.40
C VAL A 35 26.90 -9.61 -4.34
N TYR A 36 25.72 -9.05 -4.05
CA TYR A 36 25.56 -8.06 -2.97
C TYR A 36 25.64 -8.68 -1.56
N ASN A 37 25.19 -9.93 -1.37
CA ASN A 37 25.26 -10.64 -0.10
C ASN A 37 26.69 -11.15 0.22
N SER A 38 27.52 -11.33 -0.81
CA SER A 38 28.96 -11.68 -0.68
C SER A 38 29.79 -10.65 0.11
N LEU A 39 29.27 -9.43 0.30
CA LEU A 39 29.90 -8.40 1.14
C LEU A 39 29.52 -8.52 2.64
N ALA A 40 28.55 -9.37 3.00
CA ALA A 40 28.11 -9.60 4.37
C ALA A 40 28.74 -10.90 4.93
N THR A 41 29.74 -10.69 5.75
CA THR A 41 30.67 -11.65 6.33
C THR A 41 30.01 -12.71 7.22
N CYS A 42 29.90 -13.95 6.71
CA CYS A 42 30.14 -15.18 7.48
C CYS A 42 30.33 -16.34 6.49
N SER A 43 31.53 -16.89 6.39
CA SER A 43 31.92 -17.88 5.37
C SER A 43 31.28 -19.26 5.55
N CYS A 44 30.65 -19.55 6.69
CA CYS A 44 29.99 -20.84 6.94
C CYS A 44 28.49 -20.84 6.59
N PHE A 45 27.74 -19.75 6.86
CA PHE A 45 26.31 -19.66 6.53
C PHE A 45 26.07 -19.51 5.02
N ASN A 46 26.89 -18.73 4.32
CA ASN A 46 26.76 -18.53 2.88
C ASN A 46 26.99 -19.84 2.08
N VAL A 47 27.91 -20.70 2.53
CA VAL A 47 28.18 -22.00 1.86
C VAL A 47 27.00 -22.95 2.04
N ILE A 48 26.38 -22.96 3.22
CA ILE A 48 25.18 -23.76 3.49
C ILE A 48 24.02 -23.29 2.62
N ASP A 49 23.76 -21.99 2.52
CA ASP A 49 22.69 -21.45 1.65
C ASP A 49 22.95 -21.74 0.16
N ILE A 50 24.19 -21.62 -0.32
CA ILE A 50 24.56 -21.93 -1.72
C ILE A 50 24.31 -23.40 -2.06
N ILE A 51 24.51 -24.32 -1.12
CA ILE A 51 24.31 -25.77 -1.33
C ILE A 51 22.84 -26.16 -1.15
N ILE A 52 22.13 -25.55 -0.20
CA ILE A 52 20.74 -25.86 0.12
C ILE A 52 19.79 -25.33 -0.96
N GLN A 53 20.12 -24.20 -1.61
CA GLN A 53 19.28 -23.57 -2.63
C GLN A 53 19.00 -24.44 -3.88
N PRO A 54 19.97 -25.14 -4.51
CA PRO A 54 19.70 -26.08 -5.59
C PRO A 54 18.95 -27.34 -5.11
N LEU A 55 19.18 -27.79 -3.87
CA LEU A 55 18.44 -28.90 -3.27
C LEU A 55 16.95 -28.59 -3.12
N PHE A 56 16.59 -27.38 -2.67
CA PHE A 56 15.20 -26.95 -2.64
C PHE A 56 14.57 -26.87 -4.03
N TRP A 57 15.30 -26.37 -5.04
CA TRP A 57 14.84 -26.34 -6.42
C TRP A 57 14.59 -27.74 -6.99
N ILE A 58 15.46 -28.70 -6.68
CA ILE A 58 15.32 -30.10 -7.11
C ILE A 58 14.12 -30.75 -6.43
N ILE A 59 13.94 -30.57 -5.12
CA ILE A 59 12.79 -31.09 -4.38
C ILE A 59 11.49 -30.49 -4.94
N ASP A 60 11.46 -29.18 -5.19
CA ASP A 60 10.29 -28.51 -5.78
C ASP A 60 10.01 -29.01 -7.22
N HIS A 61 11.05 -29.22 -8.04
CA HIS A 61 10.89 -29.81 -9.38
C HIS A 61 10.35 -31.24 -9.33
N VAL A 62 10.87 -32.07 -8.42
CA VAL A 62 10.42 -33.46 -8.24
C VAL A 62 8.98 -33.49 -7.75
N ILE A 63 8.62 -32.64 -6.77
CA ILE A 63 7.24 -32.52 -6.28
C ILE A 63 6.30 -32.04 -7.40
N ARG A 64 6.72 -31.10 -8.25
CA ARG A 64 5.91 -30.64 -9.38
C ARG A 64 5.72 -31.69 -10.47
N TYR A 65 6.72 -32.52 -10.72
CA TYR A 65 6.68 -33.54 -11.79
C TYR A 65 5.96 -34.82 -11.34
N THR A 66 6.12 -35.19 -10.07
CA THR A 66 5.47 -36.39 -9.50
C THR A 66 4.11 -36.11 -8.86
N GLY A 67 3.84 -34.85 -8.49
CA GLY A 67 2.66 -34.45 -7.70
C GLY A 67 1.31 -34.24 -8.39
N PRO A 68 1.10 -34.25 -9.74
CA PRO A 68 -0.24 -33.96 -10.26
C PRO A 68 -1.24 -35.11 -10.10
N GLU A 69 -0.78 -36.36 -9.96
CA GLU A 69 -1.67 -37.52 -9.96
C GLU A 69 -2.09 -38.00 -8.56
N VAL A 70 -1.34 -37.62 -7.51
CA VAL A 70 -1.63 -38.07 -6.15
C VAL A 70 -2.33 -36.97 -5.38
N ALA A 71 -3.65 -37.11 -5.30
CA ALA A 71 -4.48 -36.61 -4.21
C ALA A 71 -5.00 -35.16 -4.32
N GLN A 72 -6.01 -34.96 -5.17
CA GLN A 72 -7.16 -34.16 -4.76
C GLN A 72 -7.88 -34.94 -3.63
N VAL A 73 -7.32 -34.98 -2.42
CA VAL A 73 -8.09 -35.42 -1.25
C VAL A 73 -9.21 -34.41 -1.10
N VAL A 74 -10.42 -34.79 -1.47
CA VAL A 74 -11.62 -34.00 -1.24
C VAL A 74 -11.82 -33.96 0.27
N SER A 75 -11.16 -33.02 0.93
CA SER A 75 -11.40 -32.74 2.34
C SER A 75 -12.83 -32.24 2.49
N ILE A 76 -13.54 -32.62 3.55
CA ILE A 76 -14.90 -32.16 3.82
C ILE A 76 -14.85 -31.23 5.02
N CYS A 77 -15.57 -30.10 4.96
CA CYS A 77 -15.74 -29.24 6.11
C CYS A 77 -16.69 -29.91 7.11
N LYS A 78 -16.24 -30.19 8.33
CA LYS A 78 -17.07 -30.81 9.38
C LYS A 78 -18.25 -29.94 9.82
N VAL A 79 -18.11 -28.61 9.71
CA VAL A 79 -19.14 -27.64 10.15
C VAL A 79 -20.18 -27.39 9.04
N CYS A 80 -19.72 -27.14 7.82
CA CYS A 80 -20.62 -26.86 6.69
C CYS A 80 -21.14 -28.13 5.99
N ILE A 81 -20.57 -29.31 6.31
CA ILE A 81 -20.90 -30.60 5.68
C ILE A 81 -20.83 -30.50 4.14
N ALA A 82 -19.79 -29.83 3.65
CA ALA A 82 -19.59 -29.55 2.23
C ALA A 82 -18.17 -29.92 1.79
N PRO A 83 -17.99 -30.39 0.54
CA PRO A 83 -16.66 -30.64 0.00
C PRO A 83 -15.86 -29.33 0.00
N LYS A 84 -14.63 -29.40 0.48
CA LYS A 84 -13.73 -28.28 0.67
C LYS A 84 -12.74 -28.28 -0.51
N PRO A 85 -12.87 -27.35 -1.46
CA PRO A 85 -11.91 -27.20 -2.55
C PRO A 85 -10.49 -26.97 -2.00
N PRO A 86 -9.44 -27.28 -2.77
CA PRO A 86 -8.07 -27.09 -2.33
C PRO A 86 -7.85 -25.66 -1.82
N ARG A 87 -7.12 -25.53 -0.70
CA ARG A 87 -6.79 -24.26 -0.04
C ARG A 87 -7.99 -23.44 0.50
N THR A 88 -9.19 -24.00 0.55
CA THR A 88 -10.32 -23.37 1.27
C THR A 88 -10.06 -23.45 2.78
N HIS A 89 -10.66 -22.61 3.61
CA HIS A 89 -10.72 -22.80 5.07
C HIS A 89 -12.08 -22.34 5.61
N HIS A 90 -12.56 -22.98 6.68
CA HIS A 90 -13.79 -22.55 7.36
C HIS A 90 -13.44 -21.46 8.37
N CYS A 91 -14.10 -20.31 8.27
CA CYS A 91 -13.99 -19.26 9.27
C CYS A 91 -15.10 -19.42 10.29
N SER A 92 -14.74 -19.60 11.56
CA SER A 92 -15.69 -19.68 12.68
C SER A 92 -16.42 -18.37 12.95
N VAL A 93 -15.84 -17.22 12.59
CA VAL A 93 -16.50 -15.92 12.79
C VAL A 93 -17.58 -15.70 11.73
N CYS A 94 -17.25 -15.92 10.45
CA CYS A 94 -18.22 -15.77 9.35
C CYS A 94 -19.10 -17.00 9.13
N GLN A 95 -18.87 -18.11 9.84
CA GLN A 95 -19.59 -19.38 9.73
C GLN A 95 -19.70 -19.92 8.29
N LYS A 96 -18.65 -19.70 7.49
CA LYS A 96 -18.62 -20.11 6.08
C LYS A 96 -17.24 -20.56 5.64
N CYS A 97 -17.20 -21.44 4.65
CA CYS A 97 -15.98 -21.82 3.95
C CYS A 97 -15.57 -20.72 2.97
N VAL A 98 -14.34 -20.23 3.09
CA VAL A 98 -13.77 -19.19 2.23
C VAL A 98 -12.66 -19.80 1.38
N LEU A 99 -12.79 -19.66 0.05
CA LEU A 99 -11.81 -20.17 -0.91
C LEU A 99 -10.50 -19.37 -0.80
N LYS A 100 -9.36 -20.06 -0.78
CA LYS A 100 -8.02 -19.46 -0.59
C LYS A 100 -8.04 -18.42 0.54
N MET A 101 -8.64 -18.81 1.67
CA MET A 101 -8.77 -17.93 2.84
C MET A 101 -7.37 -17.54 3.30
N ASP A 102 -7.16 -16.24 3.46
CA ASP A 102 -5.95 -15.69 4.07
C ASP A 102 -6.20 -15.48 5.56
N HIS A 103 -7.11 -14.56 5.91
CA HIS A 103 -7.50 -14.30 7.30
C HIS A 103 -8.92 -13.71 7.41
N HIS A 104 -9.47 -13.75 8.61
CA HIS A 104 -10.65 -12.94 8.95
C HIS A 104 -10.15 -11.58 9.44
N CYS A 105 -10.57 -10.50 8.79
CA CYS A 105 -10.15 -9.15 9.13
C CYS A 105 -11.27 -8.46 9.94
N PRO A 106 -11.06 -8.16 11.24
CA PRO A 106 -12.06 -7.48 12.05
C PRO A 106 -12.37 -6.07 11.53
N TRP A 107 -11.37 -5.38 10.98
CA TRP A 107 -11.48 -4.01 10.46
C TRP A 107 -12.45 -3.90 9.27
N LEU A 108 -12.53 -4.95 8.46
CA LEU A 108 -13.44 -5.02 7.33
C LEU A 108 -14.73 -5.79 7.66
N ASN A 109 -14.81 -6.33 8.88
CA ASN A 109 -15.85 -7.26 9.33
C ASN A 109 -16.11 -8.37 8.28
N ASN A 110 -15.05 -8.86 7.63
CA ASN A 110 -15.15 -9.80 6.52
C ASN A 110 -13.87 -10.64 6.38
N CYS A 111 -14.01 -11.83 5.79
CA CYS A 111 -12.85 -12.66 5.45
C CYS A 111 -12.17 -12.16 4.17
N VAL A 112 -10.84 -12.12 4.20
CA VAL A 112 -10.01 -11.95 3.02
C VAL A 112 -9.71 -13.32 2.44
N GLY A 113 -10.06 -13.52 1.18
CA GLY A 113 -9.86 -14.76 0.45
C GLY A 113 -9.84 -14.50 -1.06
N PHE A 114 -10.06 -15.54 -1.86
CA PHE A 114 -9.85 -15.50 -3.31
C PHE A 114 -10.51 -14.31 -4.03
N TYR A 115 -11.79 -14.05 -3.75
CA TYR A 115 -12.57 -13.04 -4.47
C TYR A 115 -12.25 -11.59 -4.09
N ASN A 116 -11.67 -11.34 -2.92
CA ASN A 116 -11.40 -9.99 -2.44
C ASN A 116 -9.93 -9.71 -2.10
N HIS A 117 -9.03 -10.68 -2.25
CA HIS A 117 -7.60 -10.51 -1.98
C HIS A 117 -6.98 -9.34 -2.77
N ARG A 118 -7.37 -9.16 -4.04
CA ARG A 118 -6.88 -8.03 -4.86
C ARG A 118 -7.33 -6.68 -4.31
N TYR A 119 -8.60 -6.57 -3.91
CA TYR A 119 -9.14 -5.33 -3.36
C TYR A 119 -8.54 -5.01 -2.00
N PHE A 120 -8.33 -6.04 -1.16
CA PHE A 120 -7.64 -5.89 0.12
C PHE A 120 -6.21 -5.36 -0.06
N PHE A 121 -5.47 -5.91 -1.03
CA PHE A 121 -4.13 -5.43 -1.33
C PHE A 121 -4.13 -3.96 -1.79
N LEU A 122 -5.05 -3.58 -2.69
CA LEU A 122 -5.18 -2.18 -3.13
C LEU A 122 -5.58 -1.25 -1.98
N PHE A 123 -6.49 -1.68 -1.11
CA PHE A 123 -6.86 -0.95 0.10
C PHE A 123 -5.64 -0.66 0.97
N SER A 124 -4.79 -1.65 1.24
CA SER A 124 -3.56 -1.45 2.02
C SER A 124 -2.60 -0.47 1.35
N VAL A 125 -2.42 -0.55 0.02
CA VAL A 125 -1.59 0.40 -0.74
C VAL A 125 -2.13 1.83 -0.61
N TYR A 126 -3.44 2.02 -0.77
CA TYR A 126 -4.05 3.34 -0.64
C TYR A 126 -3.99 3.88 0.79
N MET A 127 -4.15 3.04 1.81
CA MET A 127 -3.98 3.43 3.20
C MET A 127 -2.56 3.93 3.49
N CYS A 128 -1.53 3.24 2.98
CA CYS A 128 -0.15 3.70 3.08
C CYS A 128 0.05 5.03 2.35
N ALA A 129 -0.43 5.16 1.12
CA ALA A 129 -0.32 6.40 0.34
C ALA A 129 -1.01 7.58 1.04
N ALA A 130 -2.20 7.35 1.60
CA ALA A 130 -2.94 8.35 2.37
C ALA A 130 -2.18 8.77 3.62
N ALA A 131 -1.60 7.81 4.36
CA ALA A 131 -0.78 8.11 5.54
C ALA A 131 0.45 8.96 5.17
N PHE A 132 1.14 8.64 4.07
CA PHE A 132 2.26 9.45 3.58
C PHE A 132 1.80 10.87 3.17
N TYR A 133 0.69 10.96 2.43
CA TYR A 133 0.13 12.24 1.99
C TYR A 133 -0.21 13.15 3.18
N VAL A 134 -0.93 12.62 4.17
CA VAL A 134 -1.27 13.37 5.39
C VAL A 134 -0.02 13.77 6.18
N SER A 135 0.97 12.88 6.27
CA SER A 135 2.23 13.17 6.96
C SER A 135 3.00 14.32 6.30
N ILE A 136 3.10 14.34 4.97
CA ILE A 136 3.77 15.40 4.21
C ILE A 136 3.08 16.76 4.42
N ILE A 137 1.74 16.78 4.33
CA ILE A 137 0.97 18.02 4.47
C ILE A 137 0.99 18.55 5.91
N THR A 138 0.99 17.65 6.90
CA THR A 138 0.95 18.04 8.32
C THR A 138 2.35 18.38 8.86
N TYR A 139 3.42 17.90 8.22
CA TYR A 139 4.80 18.15 8.63
C TYR A 139 5.16 19.64 8.86
N PRO A 140 4.84 20.61 7.98
CA PRO A 140 5.16 22.02 8.24
C PRO A 140 4.45 22.57 9.49
N LEU A 141 3.18 22.19 9.72
CA LEU A 141 2.45 22.57 10.92
C LEU A 141 3.10 21.97 12.18
N PHE A 142 3.47 20.69 12.11
CA PHE A 142 4.19 20.01 13.18
C PHE A 142 5.55 20.67 13.49
N ALA A 143 6.31 21.07 12.46
CA ALA A 143 7.59 21.75 12.60
C ALA A 143 7.46 23.12 13.29
N ILE A 144 6.41 23.89 12.96
CA ILE A 144 6.09 25.17 13.62
C ILE A 144 5.76 24.95 15.10
N VAL A 145 4.87 24.00 15.40
CA VAL A 145 4.42 23.72 16.79
C VAL A 145 5.56 23.19 17.66
N THR A 146 6.47 22.39 17.10
CA THR A 146 7.60 21.81 17.85
C THR A 146 8.83 22.72 17.94
N GLY A 147 8.77 23.93 17.39
CA GLY A 147 9.91 24.87 17.44
C GLY A 147 11.12 24.38 16.64
N SER A 148 10.91 23.54 15.61
CA SER A 148 11.97 23.12 14.71
C SER A 148 12.39 24.32 13.84
N ASN A 149 13.43 25.03 14.28
CA ASN A 149 13.90 26.34 13.77
C ASN A 149 14.44 26.36 12.32
N THR A 150 14.05 25.45 11.43
CA THR A 150 14.58 25.38 10.06
C THR A 150 13.70 26.03 9.00
N VAL A 151 12.46 26.45 9.32
CA VAL A 151 11.54 27.09 8.34
C VAL A 151 11.42 28.61 8.55
N THR A 152 11.80 29.14 9.71
CA THR A 152 11.72 30.59 10.00
C THR A 152 12.79 31.41 9.31
N SER A 153 13.90 30.82 8.83
CA SER A 153 14.97 31.59 8.18
C SER A 153 14.61 32.17 6.80
N ASN A 154 13.52 31.72 6.16
CA ASN A 154 13.08 32.25 4.87
C ASN A 154 11.83 33.15 4.94
N ILE A 155 11.15 33.27 6.08
CA ILE A 155 10.04 34.23 6.23
C ILE A 155 10.56 35.64 6.53
N HIS A 156 11.77 35.77 7.09
CA HIS A 156 12.42 37.08 7.29
C HIS A 156 12.83 37.79 5.98
N ASN A 157 12.73 37.11 4.82
CA ASN A 157 13.01 37.69 3.50
C ASN A 157 11.75 37.97 2.66
N LEU A 158 10.54 37.83 3.21
CA LEU A 158 9.37 38.41 2.54
C LEU A 158 9.46 39.94 2.67
N PRO A 159 9.55 40.70 1.57
CA PRO A 159 9.38 42.14 1.65
C PRO A 159 8.01 42.40 2.26
N SER A 160 7.97 43.21 3.30
CA SER A 160 6.79 43.68 4.00
C SER A 160 5.82 44.40 3.03
N LEU A 161 5.04 43.63 2.29
CA LEU A 161 4.01 44.11 1.35
C LEU A 161 2.66 44.38 2.05
N CYS A 162 2.60 44.26 3.39
CA CYS A 162 1.40 44.51 4.18
C CYS A 162 1.42 45.84 4.98
N HIS A 163 2.52 46.60 5.01
CA HIS A 163 2.58 47.86 5.77
C HIS A 163 2.30 49.14 4.96
N ARG A 164 1.95 49.06 3.67
CA ARG A 164 1.78 50.25 2.81
C ARG A 164 0.35 50.60 2.40
N HIS A 165 -0.68 49.99 2.99
CA HIS A 165 -2.08 50.23 2.58
C HIS A 165 -3.08 50.50 3.72
N TRP A 166 -2.61 50.92 4.89
CA TRP A 166 -3.46 51.41 6.00
C TRP A 166 -3.06 52.83 6.42
N GLY A 167 -2.71 53.68 5.44
CA GLY A 167 -2.24 55.06 5.67
C GLY A 167 -2.97 56.15 4.87
N GLN A 168 -4.14 55.87 4.29
CA GLN A 168 -4.90 56.88 3.52
C GLN A 168 -6.41 56.81 3.76
N GLN A 169 -6.85 56.86 5.02
CA GLN A 169 -8.23 57.21 5.34
C GLN A 169 -8.27 57.82 6.74
N GLY A 170 -8.26 59.16 6.81
CA GLY A 170 -8.32 59.85 8.10
C GLY A 170 -8.17 61.37 8.14
N ASP A 171 -8.16 62.11 7.03
CA ASP A 171 -8.32 63.58 7.08
C ASP A 171 -9.81 63.92 7.12
N LEU A 172 -10.44 63.73 8.28
CA LEU A 172 -11.72 64.37 8.60
C LEU A 172 -11.40 65.67 9.35
N GLN A 173 -11.42 66.76 8.60
CA GLN A 173 -11.34 68.12 9.12
C GLN A 173 -12.39 68.35 10.21
N SER A 174 -11.89 68.86 11.33
CA SER A 174 -12.63 69.51 12.41
C SER A 174 -13.60 70.57 11.88
N THR A 175 -14.89 70.30 11.97
CA THR A 175 -15.91 71.35 12.02
C THR A 175 -16.88 71.04 13.15
N SER A 176 -16.74 71.80 14.23
CA SER A 176 -17.65 71.81 15.36
C SER A 176 -18.93 72.57 14.98
N PRO A 177 -20.14 72.06 15.29
CA PRO A 177 -21.30 72.92 15.47
C PRO A 177 -21.66 72.98 16.95
N THR A 178 -21.89 74.22 17.36
CA THR A 178 -22.28 74.71 18.67
C THR A 178 -23.55 74.08 19.24
N LEU A 179 -23.47 73.88 20.56
CA LEU A 179 -24.53 73.57 21.52
C LEU A 179 -25.79 74.44 21.37
N SER A 180 -26.98 73.83 21.35
CA SER A 180 -28.15 74.39 22.02
C SER A 180 -29.17 73.29 22.37
N LEU A 181 -29.41 73.14 23.67
CA LEU A 181 -30.53 72.43 24.29
C LEU A 181 -31.78 73.33 24.22
N PRO A 182 -33.00 72.77 24.18
CA PRO A 182 -33.71 72.60 25.45
C PRO A 182 -34.57 71.34 25.61
N SER A 183 -34.59 70.88 26.86
CA SER A 183 -35.64 70.21 27.63
C SER A 183 -37.04 70.04 27.01
N SER A 184 -37.60 68.82 27.05
CA SER A 184 -38.60 68.40 28.06
C SER A 184 -39.48 67.21 27.61
N LEU A 185 -39.84 66.37 28.60
CA LEU A 185 -41.05 65.50 28.70
C LEU A 185 -41.19 64.34 27.69
N GLY A 186 -41.46 63.08 28.04
CA GLY A 186 -41.84 62.48 29.31
C GLY A 186 -42.04 60.97 29.14
N ALA A 187 -42.27 60.31 30.27
CA ALA A 187 -42.54 58.90 30.47
C ALA A 187 -43.60 58.29 29.52
N THR A 188 -43.47 56.99 29.20
CA THR A 188 -44.24 55.89 29.83
C THR A 188 -44.00 54.54 29.13
N ARG A 189 -43.88 53.51 29.99
CA ARG A 189 -44.25 52.08 29.86
C ARG A 189 -44.11 51.36 28.52
#